data_AF-A0A545AP67-F1
#
_entry.id   AF-A0A545AP67-F1
#
_cell.length_a   1.000
_cell.length_b   1.000
_cell.length_c   1.000
_cell.angle_alpha   90.00
_cell.angle_beta   90.00
_cell.angle_gamma   90.00
#
_symmetry.space_group_name_H-M   'P 1'
#
loop_
_entity.id
_entity.type
_entity.pdbx_description
1 polymer ?
#
loop_
_entity_poly.entity_id
_entity_poly.type
_entity_poly.pdbx_seq_one_letter_code
_entity_poly.pdbx_strand_id
1 'polypeptide(L)'
;MPPTTVSAEPRARPRATRALLATAAAVAACAAWGAWLSYGGTRLHLDGGLILTGSWHPRFPAFALVAIGLAVVFVRYAAEFTRRAAWGRLLVGSAAATALWAVVVAATDGIGALSAPLTTRWEYLRDVHRVGELRPFLSTFTEHVLGGSAGFQWVTHVSGHPPGALLVFTGLDRVGLGAPGWSAALCILAGASAVPAVLLTLRLLADETTARAAAPFVALAPSVLWIATSADALFLGVSAWGVCALAHAASRHDRAGDLLAVGAGLLLGATLFLSYGLTLMSVPAVAVVLGQRRVRPLLVAAPAVLAVIGAFAAEGFWWLDGLAIASERVREGPAWIDRPTAYFLVANLAALAIAVGPAAVAGLASAGAGVRASAGAAGLASAGAGARERLHGPLGRAVVLPAAALVAVLLACASNLSKGEVERIYLPFELWLLTATAALPPDRRRRWLAAQLALTLLVQLTLELKW
;
A
#
# COMPACT_ATOMS: atom_id res chain seq x y z
N MET A 1 44.29 31.80 14.42
CA MET A 1 43.17 30.85 14.20
C MET A 1 42.85 30.85 12.72
N PRO A 2 42.98 29.72 12.00
CA PRO A 2 42.49 29.66 10.62
C PRO A 2 40.95 29.59 10.64
N PRO A 3 40.28 30.15 9.61
CA PRO A 3 38.83 30.18 9.57
C PRO A 3 38.27 28.78 9.39
N THR A 4 37.34 28.39 10.26
CA THR A 4 36.49 27.21 10.10
C THR A 4 35.71 27.32 8.80
N THR A 5 36.09 26.54 7.80
CA THR A 5 35.30 26.33 6.60
C THR A 5 34.04 25.55 6.98
N VAL A 6 32.93 26.28 7.12
CA VAL A 6 31.60 25.67 7.15
C VAL A 6 31.41 24.97 5.80
N SER A 7 31.55 23.65 5.81
CA SER A 7 31.22 22.79 4.67
C SER A 7 29.71 22.83 4.47
N ALA A 8 29.26 23.81 3.68
CA ALA A 8 27.89 23.84 3.18
C ALA A 8 27.67 22.57 2.34
N GLU A 9 26.74 21.69 2.73
CA GLU A 9 26.27 20.60 1.89
C GLU A 9 25.31 21.12 0.79
N PRO A 10 25.68 21.19 -0.51
CA PRO A 10 24.80 21.67 -1.57
C PRO A 10 24.28 20.51 -2.46
N ARG A 11 24.66 19.25 -2.18
CA ARG A 11 24.53 18.13 -3.13
C ARG A 11 23.20 17.37 -3.12
N ALA A 12 22.38 17.50 -2.07
CA ALA A 12 21.08 16.81 -2.00
C ALA A 12 20.02 17.41 -2.93
N ARG A 13 20.07 18.74 -3.16
CA ARG A 13 19.07 19.53 -3.91
C ARG A 13 18.80 19.02 -5.34
N PRO A 14 19.80 18.86 -6.24
CA PRO A 14 19.53 18.47 -7.61
C PRO A 14 19.07 17.01 -7.75
N ARG A 15 19.24 16.15 -6.75
CA ARG A 15 19.01 14.71 -6.89
C ARG A 15 17.53 14.33 -6.76
N ALA A 16 16.85 14.81 -5.72
CA ALA A 16 15.42 14.54 -5.53
C ALA A 16 14.58 15.08 -6.70
N THR A 17 14.88 16.31 -7.15
CA THR A 17 14.22 16.90 -8.32
C THR A 17 14.55 16.15 -9.61
N ARG A 18 15.81 15.76 -9.84
CA ARG A 18 16.16 14.93 -11.02
C ARG A 18 15.49 13.57 -11.00
N ALA A 19 15.41 12.92 -9.85
CA ALA A 19 14.71 11.64 -9.71
C ALA A 19 13.22 11.80 -10.04
N LEU A 20 12.57 12.84 -9.50
CA LEU A 20 11.19 13.15 -9.85
C LEU A 20 11.02 13.41 -11.35
N LEU A 21 11.86 14.23 -11.96
CA LEU A 21 11.78 14.54 -13.40
C LEU A 21 12.02 13.29 -14.25
N ALA A 22 12.96 12.43 -13.88
CA ALA A 22 13.21 11.17 -14.55
C ALA A 22 12.03 10.21 -14.41
N THR A 23 11.42 10.10 -13.22
CA THR A 23 10.21 9.31 -13.00
C THR A 23 9.03 9.87 -13.78
N ALA A 24 8.83 11.19 -13.80
CA ALA A 24 7.77 11.83 -14.58
C ALA A 24 7.96 11.60 -16.09
N ALA A 25 9.20 11.68 -16.59
CA ALA A 25 9.51 11.36 -17.98
C ALA A 25 9.28 9.88 -18.30
N ALA A 26 9.64 8.97 -17.39
CA ALA A 26 9.39 7.53 -17.54
C ALA A 26 7.89 7.21 -17.54
N VAL A 27 7.12 7.85 -16.65
CA VAL A 27 5.65 7.78 -16.63
C VAL A 27 5.07 8.31 -17.95
N ALA A 28 5.49 9.48 -18.42
CA ALA A 28 5.01 10.03 -19.69
C ALA A 28 5.36 9.13 -20.89
N ALA A 29 6.58 8.58 -20.94
CA ALA A 29 7.01 7.64 -21.97
C ALA A 29 6.19 6.34 -21.91
N CYS A 30 5.89 5.83 -20.72
CA CYS A 30 5.04 4.66 -20.52
C CYS A 30 3.59 4.91 -20.99
N ALA A 31 3.04 6.10 -20.71
CA ALA A 31 1.72 6.49 -21.20
C ALA A 31 1.69 6.57 -22.74
N ALA A 32 2.71 7.18 -23.34
CA ALA A 32 2.85 7.24 -24.80
C ALA A 32 2.99 5.83 -25.43
N TRP A 33 3.74 4.93 -24.80
CA TRP A 33 3.85 3.54 -25.23
C TRP A 33 2.51 2.81 -25.15
N GLY A 34 1.74 3.02 -24.07
CA GLY A 34 0.40 2.44 -23.89
C GLY A 34 -0.60 2.94 -24.93
N ALA A 35 -0.58 4.25 -25.22
CA ALA A 35 -1.40 4.86 -26.25
C ALA A 35 -1.04 4.33 -27.65
N TRP A 36 0.26 4.19 -27.95
CA TRP A 36 0.73 3.62 -29.22
C TRP A 36 0.29 2.16 -29.40
N LEU A 37 0.42 1.32 -28.37
CA LEU A 37 -0.06 -0.06 -28.38
C LEU A 37 -1.57 -0.12 -28.62
N SER A 38 -2.32 0.73 -27.92
CA SER A 38 -3.78 0.80 -28.03
C SER A 38 -4.23 1.27 -29.42
N TYR A 39 -3.56 2.27 -29.99
CA TYR A 39 -3.78 2.73 -31.36
C TYR A 39 -3.48 1.64 -32.40
N GLY A 40 -2.44 0.82 -32.15
CA GLY A 40 -2.10 -0.35 -32.94
C GLY A 40 -3.06 -1.54 -32.78
N GLY A 41 -4.15 -1.40 -32.02
CA GLY A 41 -5.17 -2.44 -31.83
C GLY A 41 -4.90 -3.40 -30.66
N THR A 42 -3.85 -3.18 -29.86
CA THR A 42 -3.57 -4.00 -28.68
C THR A 42 -4.55 -3.64 -27.56
N ARG A 43 -5.27 -4.63 -27.02
CA ARG A 43 -6.23 -4.41 -25.94
C ARG A 43 -5.54 -4.47 -24.57
N LEU A 44 -5.19 -3.31 -24.03
CA LEU A 44 -4.53 -3.23 -22.72
C LEU A 44 -5.50 -3.41 -21.54
N HIS A 45 -6.81 -3.28 -21.78
CA HIS A 45 -7.85 -3.22 -20.73
C HIS A 45 -7.63 -2.06 -19.74
N LEU A 46 -6.96 -1.00 -20.21
CA LEU A 46 -6.79 0.31 -19.58
C LEU A 46 -7.38 1.31 -20.57
N ASP A 47 -8.56 1.88 -20.28
CA ASP A 47 -9.38 2.60 -21.27
C ASP A 47 -8.56 3.71 -21.98
N GLY A 48 -8.18 3.48 -23.25
CA GLY A 48 -7.37 4.40 -24.05
C GLY A 48 -5.84 4.33 -23.83
N GLY A 49 -5.33 3.29 -23.18
CA GLY A 49 -3.88 3.10 -22.93
C GLY A 49 -3.31 3.96 -21.80
N LEU A 50 -4.19 4.45 -20.93
CA LEU A 50 -3.80 5.15 -19.69
C LEU A 50 -2.96 4.23 -18.79
N ILE A 51 -2.14 4.82 -17.93
CA ILE A 51 -1.37 4.07 -16.93
C ILE A 51 -2.29 3.61 -15.80
N LEU A 52 -3.22 4.47 -15.39
CA LEU A 52 -4.18 4.16 -14.34
C LEU A 52 -5.45 3.54 -14.90
N THR A 53 -6.06 2.62 -14.15
CA THR A 53 -7.34 2.02 -14.56
C THR A 53 -8.48 3.02 -14.34
N GLY A 54 -8.92 3.65 -15.42
CA GLY A 54 -9.99 4.63 -15.42
C GLY A 54 -10.15 5.23 -16.81
N SER A 55 -11.00 6.25 -16.93
CA SER A 55 -11.18 7.01 -18.17
C SER A 55 -10.85 8.49 -17.97
N TRP A 56 -10.40 9.15 -19.04
CA TRP A 56 -10.15 10.59 -19.02
C TRP A 56 -11.48 11.35 -18.96
N HIS A 57 -11.74 12.00 -17.83
CA HIS A 57 -12.97 12.74 -17.60
C HIS A 57 -12.71 13.98 -16.71
N PRO A 58 -12.19 15.08 -17.29
CA PRO A 58 -11.95 16.31 -16.54
C PRO A 58 -13.24 16.89 -15.97
N ARG A 59 -13.28 17.05 -14.65
CA ARG A 59 -14.44 17.58 -13.92
C ARG A 59 -14.01 18.49 -12.78
N PHE A 60 -14.78 19.56 -12.57
CA PHE A 60 -14.57 20.53 -11.50
C PHE A 60 -15.87 20.82 -10.77
N PRO A 61 -16.40 19.84 -10.01
CA PRO A 61 -17.61 20.04 -9.21
C PRO A 61 -17.34 21.08 -8.12
N ALA A 62 -18.38 21.81 -7.68
CA ALA A 62 -18.22 22.84 -6.65
C ALA A 62 -17.61 22.30 -5.34
N PHE A 63 -17.88 21.03 -5.01
CA PHE A 63 -17.29 20.35 -3.86
C PHE A 63 -15.77 20.17 -3.95
N ALA A 64 -15.18 20.23 -5.15
CA ALA A 64 -13.72 20.22 -5.32
C ALA A 64 -13.05 21.39 -4.58
N LEU A 65 -13.75 22.52 -4.39
CA LEU A 65 -13.25 23.65 -3.60
C LEU A 65 -13.03 23.27 -2.13
N VAL A 66 -13.85 22.36 -1.58
CA VAL A 66 -13.67 21.82 -0.22
C VAL A 66 -12.41 20.98 -0.15
N ALA A 67 -12.18 20.11 -1.13
CA ALA A 67 -10.97 19.29 -1.21
C ALA A 67 -9.71 20.15 -1.38
N ILE A 68 -9.76 21.17 -2.24
CA ILE A 68 -8.66 22.15 -2.41
C ILE A 68 -8.40 22.91 -1.11
N GLY A 69 -9.45 23.40 -0.45
CA GLY A 69 -9.34 24.11 0.84
C GLY A 69 -8.71 23.24 1.91
N LEU A 70 -9.14 21.97 2.02
CA LEU A 70 -8.57 21.00 2.95
C LEU A 70 -7.10 20.69 2.64
N ALA A 71 -6.73 20.56 1.37
CA ALA A 71 -5.34 20.40 0.97
C ALA A 71 -4.47 21.60 1.41
N VAL A 72 -4.97 22.83 1.24
CA VAL A 72 -4.28 24.05 1.71
C VAL A 72 -4.09 24.01 3.24
N VAL A 73 -5.11 23.61 3.99
CA VAL A 73 -5.04 23.43 5.45
C VAL A 73 -3.94 22.41 5.81
N PHE A 74 -3.91 21.25 5.15
CA PHE A 74 -2.88 20.24 5.41
C PHE A 74 -1.47 20.75 5.09
N VAL A 75 -1.26 21.40 3.94
CA VAL A 75 0.04 22.00 3.58
C VAL A 75 0.48 23.03 4.61
N ARG A 76 -0.46 23.82 5.15
CA ARG A 76 -0.17 24.90 6.10
C ARG A 76 0.17 24.38 7.50
N TYR A 77 -0.58 23.41 8.00
CA TYR A 77 -0.60 23.05 9.43
C TYR A 77 -0.03 21.66 9.74
N ALA A 78 0.13 20.74 8.77
CA ALA A 78 0.60 19.38 9.06
C ALA A 78 1.99 19.35 9.71
N ALA A 79 2.94 20.17 9.23
CA ALA A 79 4.28 20.23 9.79
C ALA A 79 4.29 20.76 11.25
N GLU A 80 3.39 21.69 11.57
CA GLU A 80 3.27 22.23 12.91
C GLU A 80 2.60 21.23 13.86
N PHE A 81 1.52 20.59 13.41
CA PHE A 81 0.83 19.53 14.15
C PHE A 81 1.77 18.37 14.47
N THR A 82 2.49 17.84 13.47
CA THR A 82 3.43 16.72 13.65
C THR A 82 4.59 17.03 14.57
N ARG A 83 5.00 18.31 14.70
CA ARG A 83 6.05 18.72 15.63
C ARG A 83 5.56 18.88 17.07
N ARG A 84 4.33 19.38 17.27
CA ARG A 84 3.82 19.76 18.60
C ARG A 84 2.90 18.73 19.25
N ALA A 85 2.20 17.92 18.46
CA ALA A 85 1.24 16.97 19.00
C ALA A 85 1.94 15.91 19.87
N ALA A 86 1.34 15.58 21.02
CA ALA A 86 1.71 14.39 21.77
C ALA A 86 1.61 13.15 20.86
N TRP A 87 2.48 12.15 21.05
CA TRP A 87 2.58 11.01 20.15
C TRP A 87 1.23 10.31 19.89
N GLY A 88 0.43 10.05 20.93
CA GLY A 88 -0.90 9.45 20.76
C GLY A 88 -1.85 10.32 19.92
N ARG A 89 -1.83 11.65 20.12
CA ARG A 89 -2.64 12.59 19.30
C ARG A 89 -2.15 12.64 17.85
N LEU A 90 -0.86 12.49 17.62
CA LEU A 90 -0.31 12.38 16.28
C LEU A 90 -0.85 11.13 15.57
N LEU A 91 -0.83 9.97 16.22
CA LEU A 91 -1.34 8.72 15.63
C LEU A 91 -2.82 8.81 15.25
N VAL A 92 -3.66 9.28 16.18
CA VAL A 92 -5.10 9.46 15.95
C VAL A 92 -5.34 10.54 14.89
N GLY A 93 -4.63 11.67 14.97
CA GLY A 93 -4.75 12.76 14.02
C GLY A 93 -4.33 12.37 12.61
N SER A 94 -3.29 11.54 12.46
CA SER A 94 -2.86 11.03 11.16
C SER A 94 -3.89 10.07 10.55
N ALA A 95 -4.43 9.13 11.34
CA ALA A 95 -5.50 8.24 10.86
C ALA A 95 -6.77 9.03 10.47
N ALA A 96 -7.18 9.99 11.32
CA ALA A 96 -8.33 10.85 11.04
C ALA A 96 -8.11 11.71 9.80
N ALA A 97 -6.91 12.26 9.60
CA ALA A 97 -6.56 13.01 8.40
C ALA A 97 -6.64 12.15 7.13
N THR A 98 -6.15 10.89 7.17
CA THR A 98 -6.26 9.96 6.04
C THR A 98 -7.70 9.60 5.73
N ALA A 99 -8.51 9.27 6.74
CA ALA A 99 -9.93 8.96 6.55
C ALA A 99 -10.69 10.17 5.99
N LEU A 100 -10.48 11.36 6.57
CA LEU A 100 -11.10 12.60 6.11
C LEU A 100 -10.67 12.93 4.68
N TRP A 101 -9.38 12.78 4.37
CA TRP A 101 -8.86 13.08 3.03
C TRP A 101 -9.41 12.11 1.99
N ALA A 102 -9.44 10.81 2.28
CA ALA A 102 -10.05 9.81 1.40
C ALA A 102 -11.54 10.09 1.15
N VAL A 103 -12.30 10.41 2.20
CA VAL A 103 -13.74 10.74 2.09
C VAL A 103 -13.96 12.01 1.26
N VAL A 104 -13.22 13.09 1.56
CA VAL A 104 -13.39 14.38 0.87
C VAL A 104 -12.99 14.30 -0.60
N VAL A 105 -11.92 13.55 -0.92
CA VAL A 105 -11.48 13.31 -2.30
C VAL A 105 -12.50 12.49 -3.06
N ALA A 106 -12.98 11.36 -2.51
CA ALA A 106 -14.00 10.55 -3.18
C ALA A 106 -15.34 11.30 -3.33
N ALA A 107 -15.74 12.06 -2.32
CA ALA A 107 -16.98 12.83 -2.33
C ALA A 107 -17.01 13.99 -3.35
N THR A 108 -15.89 14.32 -4.02
CA THR A 108 -15.94 15.24 -5.17
C THR A 108 -16.87 14.72 -6.26
N ASP A 109 -16.98 13.40 -6.40
CA ASP A 109 -17.83 12.74 -7.39
C ASP A 109 -19.26 12.48 -6.84
N GLY A 110 -19.57 13.06 -5.68
CA GLY A 110 -20.82 12.89 -4.94
C GLY A 110 -20.70 11.85 -3.82
N ILE A 111 -21.59 11.93 -2.82
CA ILE A 111 -21.55 11.05 -1.64
C ILE A 111 -21.69 9.57 -2.00
N GLY A 112 -22.43 9.25 -3.07
CA GLY A 112 -22.59 7.88 -3.56
C GLY A 112 -21.27 7.23 -4.02
N ALA A 113 -20.27 8.03 -4.40
CA ALA A 113 -18.96 7.54 -4.85
C ALA A 113 -18.17 6.82 -3.75
N LEU A 114 -18.53 7.01 -2.47
CA LEU A 114 -17.90 6.29 -1.37
C LEU A 114 -18.22 4.79 -1.38
N SER A 115 -19.40 4.40 -1.85
CA SER A 115 -19.86 3.01 -1.83
C SER A 115 -20.12 2.41 -3.20
N ALA A 116 -20.37 3.24 -4.23
CA ALA A 116 -20.58 2.79 -5.60
C ALA A 116 -19.49 1.81 -6.10
N PRO A 117 -18.20 2.07 -5.86
CA PRO A 117 -17.10 1.14 -6.15
C PRO A 117 -17.37 -0.31 -5.75
N LEU A 118 -17.77 -0.52 -4.49
CA LEU A 118 -17.98 -1.83 -3.87
C LEU A 118 -19.26 -2.54 -4.36
N THR A 119 -20.10 -1.83 -5.13
CA THR A 119 -21.38 -2.34 -5.61
C THR A 119 -21.38 -2.66 -7.10
N THR A 120 -20.25 -2.54 -7.79
CA THR A 120 -20.19 -2.92 -9.20
C THR A 120 -20.47 -4.42 -9.37
N ARG A 121 -20.71 -4.85 -10.61
CA ARG A 121 -20.99 -6.27 -10.91
C ARG A 121 -19.82 -7.22 -10.65
N TRP A 122 -18.65 -6.68 -10.30
CA TRP A 122 -17.41 -7.42 -10.16
C TRP A 122 -16.99 -7.65 -8.71
N GLU A 123 -17.66 -7.01 -7.75
CA GLU A 123 -17.20 -6.85 -6.36
C GLU A 123 -17.83 -7.83 -5.36
N TYR A 124 -17.13 -8.03 -4.24
CA TYR A 124 -17.50 -8.98 -3.18
C TYR A 124 -18.96 -8.90 -2.74
N LEU A 125 -19.52 -7.69 -2.61
CA LEU A 125 -20.89 -7.50 -2.12
C LEU A 125 -21.95 -8.16 -3.00
N ARG A 126 -21.63 -8.44 -4.27
CA ARG A 126 -22.54 -9.15 -5.18
C ARG A 126 -22.77 -10.60 -4.78
N ASP A 127 -21.80 -11.23 -4.13
CA ASP A 127 -21.86 -12.65 -3.80
C ASP A 127 -22.08 -12.92 -2.31
N VAL A 128 -22.15 -11.90 -1.46
CA VAL A 128 -22.43 -12.03 -0.01
C VAL A 128 -23.69 -12.87 0.24
N HIS A 129 -24.76 -12.62 -0.51
CA HIS A 129 -26.03 -13.35 -0.36
C HIS A 129 -25.94 -14.84 -0.70
N ARG A 130 -24.89 -15.29 -1.39
CA ARG A 130 -24.67 -16.70 -1.75
C ARG A 130 -23.97 -17.48 -0.65
N VAL A 131 -23.40 -16.80 0.34
CA VAL A 131 -22.65 -17.44 1.42
C VAL A 131 -23.63 -17.99 2.45
N GLY A 132 -23.82 -19.31 2.41
CA GLY A 132 -24.58 -20.06 3.40
C GLY A 132 -23.75 -20.46 4.62
N GLU A 133 -23.94 -21.69 5.08
CA GLU A 133 -23.13 -22.30 6.15
C GLU A 133 -21.65 -22.37 5.75
N LEU A 134 -20.76 -22.21 6.74
CA LEU A 134 -19.32 -22.01 6.52
C LEU A 134 -18.66 -23.20 5.80
N ARG A 135 -18.87 -24.42 6.31
CA ARG A 135 -18.25 -25.63 5.74
C ARG A 135 -18.72 -25.94 4.32
N PRO A 136 -20.04 -25.98 4.02
CA PRO A 136 -20.49 -26.14 2.64
C PRO A 136 -19.94 -25.07 1.69
N PHE A 137 -19.94 -23.81 2.12
CA PHE A 137 -19.36 -22.71 1.34
C PHE A 137 -17.86 -22.90 1.06
N LEU A 138 -17.06 -23.19 2.08
CA LEU A 138 -15.60 -23.30 1.93
C LEU A 138 -15.19 -24.55 1.14
N SER A 139 -15.85 -25.68 1.39
CA SER A 139 -15.59 -26.94 0.68
C SER A 139 -15.94 -26.92 -0.82
N THR A 140 -16.86 -26.05 -1.24
CA THR A 140 -17.29 -25.91 -2.64
C THR A 140 -16.81 -24.61 -3.29
N PHE A 141 -16.02 -23.79 -2.58
CA PHE A 141 -15.62 -22.46 -3.06
C PHE A 141 -14.89 -22.52 -4.41
N THR A 142 -13.94 -23.45 -4.56
CA THR A 142 -13.12 -23.59 -5.77
C THR A 142 -13.91 -24.09 -6.98
N GLU A 143 -15.00 -24.82 -6.77
CA GLU A 143 -15.86 -25.37 -7.84
C GLU A 143 -16.56 -24.28 -8.66
N HIS A 144 -16.64 -23.06 -8.12
CA HIS A 144 -17.36 -21.92 -8.72
C HIS A 144 -16.42 -20.80 -9.21
N VAL A 145 -15.10 -21.06 -9.27
CA VAL A 145 -14.09 -20.06 -9.66
C VAL A 145 -13.99 -19.92 -11.19
N LEU A 146 -13.89 -21.04 -11.91
CA LEU A 146 -13.70 -21.05 -13.37
C LEU A 146 -14.99 -20.74 -14.14
N GLY A 147 -14.83 -20.28 -15.38
CA GLY A 147 -15.96 -20.14 -16.30
C GLY A 147 -16.58 -21.50 -16.63
N GLY A 148 -17.90 -21.56 -16.75
CA GLY A 148 -18.61 -22.82 -17.04
C GLY A 148 -18.88 -23.71 -15.82
N SER A 149 -18.61 -23.19 -14.61
CA SER A 149 -18.99 -23.83 -13.34
C SER A 149 -20.50 -24.15 -13.31
N ALA A 150 -20.86 -25.29 -12.74
CA ALA A 150 -22.26 -25.70 -12.64
C ALA A 150 -23.05 -24.75 -11.73
N GLY A 151 -24.20 -24.28 -12.19
CA GLY A 151 -25.07 -23.37 -11.43
C GLY A 151 -24.65 -21.91 -11.54
N PHE A 152 -23.58 -21.51 -10.84
CA PHE A 152 -23.12 -20.12 -10.84
C PHE A 152 -21.60 -20.01 -10.88
N GLN A 153 -21.11 -18.81 -11.19
CA GLN A 153 -19.71 -18.45 -11.08
C GLN A 153 -19.57 -17.26 -10.13
N TRP A 154 -18.55 -17.29 -9.29
CA TRP A 154 -18.14 -16.14 -8.49
C TRP A 154 -17.78 -14.94 -9.38
N VAL A 155 -18.07 -13.73 -8.91
CA VAL A 155 -17.66 -12.51 -9.62
C VAL A 155 -16.14 -12.34 -9.67
N THR A 156 -15.66 -11.42 -10.50
CA THR A 156 -14.23 -11.20 -10.76
C THR A 156 -13.37 -11.17 -9.50
N HIS A 157 -13.71 -10.35 -8.50
CA HIS A 157 -12.91 -10.24 -7.28
C HIS A 157 -12.98 -11.48 -6.40
N VAL A 158 -14.16 -12.07 -6.21
CA VAL A 158 -14.31 -13.25 -5.35
C VAL A 158 -13.50 -14.42 -5.89
N SER A 159 -13.61 -14.71 -7.19
CA SER A 159 -12.83 -15.76 -7.84
C SER A 159 -11.32 -15.48 -7.92
N GLY A 160 -10.90 -14.21 -7.83
CA GLY A 160 -9.50 -13.82 -7.94
C GLY A 160 -8.71 -13.93 -6.63
N HIS A 161 -9.42 -14.15 -5.51
CA HIS A 161 -8.85 -14.11 -4.17
C HIS A 161 -9.35 -15.30 -3.32
N PRO A 162 -8.67 -15.60 -2.20
CA PRO A 162 -9.19 -16.55 -1.24
C PRO A 162 -10.45 -15.99 -0.54
N PRO A 163 -11.24 -16.85 0.14
CA PRO A 163 -12.60 -16.50 0.62
C PRO A 163 -12.64 -15.49 1.76
N GLY A 164 -11.51 -15.09 2.35
CA GLY A 164 -11.47 -14.29 3.57
C GLY A 164 -12.14 -12.92 3.43
N ALA A 165 -11.90 -12.22 2.32
CA ALA A 165 -12.52 -10.90 2.10
C ALA A 165 -14.06 -11.01 1.96
N LEU A 166 -14.55 -12.01 1.23
CA LEU A 166 -15.98 -12.29 1.12
C LEU A 166 -16.59 -12.64 2.48
N LEU A 167 -15.90 -13.43 3.29
CA LEU A 167 -16.34 -13.78 4.66
C LEU A 167 -16.42 -12.56 5.58
N VAL A 168 -15.50 -11.59 5.45
CA VAL A 168 -15.57 -10.33 6.23
C VAL A 168 -16.84 -9.55 5.90
N PHE A 169 -17.15 -9.35 4.62
CA PHE A 169 -18.36 -8.64 4.21
C PHE A 169 -19.64 -9.43 4.53
N THR A 170 -19.60 -10.76 4.45
CA THR A 170 -20.69 -11.62 4.90
C THR A 170 -20.91 -11.50 6.41
N GLY A 171 -19.83 -11.39 7.19
CA GLY A 171 -19.90 -11.13 8.63
C GLY A 171 -20.59 -9.81 8.94
N LEU A 172 -20.25 -8.73 8.22
CA LEU A 172 -20.93 -7.43 8.33
C LEU A 172 -22.42 -7.55 8.04
N ASP A 173 -22.78 -8.23 6.95
CA ASP A 173 -24.19 -8.45 6.57
C ASP A 173 -24.97 -9.17 7.67
N ARG A 174 -24.41 -10.25 8.22
CA ARG A 174 -25.04 -11.05 9.28
C ARG A 174 -25.26 -10.32 10.60
N VAL A 175 -24.45 -9.30 10.91
CA VAL A 175 -24.64 -8.45 12.10
C VAL A 175 -25.52 -7.22 11.83
N GLY A 176 -26.19 -7.16 10.68
CA GLY A 176 -27.10 -6.08 10.30
C GLY A 176 -26.43 -4.87 9.64
N LEU A 177 -25.16 -5.00 9.23
CA LEU A 177 -24.36 -3.95 8.58
C LEU A 177 -24.12 -4.25 7.09
N GLY A 178 -25.07 -4.91 6.43
CA GLY A 178 -24.97 -5.32 5.01
C GLY A 178 -25.04 -4.18 3.99
N ALA A 179 -25.44 -2.98 4.40
CA ALA A 179 -25.52 -1.84 3.50
C ALA A 179 -24.12 -1.47 2.96
N PRO A 180 -23.97 -1.15 1.67
CA PRO A 180 -22.67 -0.82 1.06
C PRO A 180 -21.89 0.30 1.76
N GLY A 181 -22.60 1.26 2.37
CA GLY A 181 -21.98 2.33 3.15
C GLY A 181 -21.17 1.82 4.36
N TRP A 182 -21.60 0.75 5.02
CA TRP A 182 -20.85 0.14 6.12
C TRP A 182 -19.60 -0.59 5.64
N SER A 183 -19.69 -1.25 4.48
CA SER A 183 -18.53 -1.88 3.84
C SER A 183 -17.49 -0.83 3.42
N ALA A 184 -17.93 0.29 2.86
CA ALA A 184 -17.07 1.43 2.55
C ALA A 184 -16.42 2.02 3.82
N ALA A 185 -17.21 2.22 4.88
CA ALA A 185 -16.71 2.70 6.16
C ALA A 185 -15.65 1.75 6.75
N LEU A 186 -15.87 0.42 6.69
CA LEU A 186 -14.88 -0.56 7.11
C LEU A 186 -13.57 -0.42 6.33
N CYS A 187 -13.63 -0.35 4.99
CA CYS A 187 -12.46 -0.18 4.14
C CYS A 187 -11.69 1.11 4.47
N ILE A 188 -12.39 2.25 4.59
CA ILE A 188 -11.80 3.55 4.91
C ILE A 188 -11.12 3.51 6.29
N LEU A 189 -11.81 2.99 7.30
CA LEU A 189 -11.29 2.94 8.67
C LEU A 189 -10.10 1.99 8.78
N ALA A 190 -10.18 0.81 8.15
CA ALA A 190 -9.09 -0.15 8.13
C ALA A 190 -7.85 0.43 7.41
N GLY A 191 -8.03 0.99 6.21
CA GLY A 191 -6.95 1.61 5.44
C GLY A 191 -6.33 2.81 6.16
N ALA A 192 -7.14 3.69 6.74
CA ALA A 192 -6.65 4.82 7.52
C ALA A 192 -5.90 4.38 8.79
N SER A 193 -6.31 3.27 9.42
CA SER A 193 -5.64 2.71 10.59
C SER A 193 -4.24 2.13 10.29
N ALA A 194 -3.92 1.88 9.02
CA ALA A 194 -2.58 1.43 8.64
C ALA A 194 -1.52 2.51 8.87
N VAL A 195 -1.90 3.79 8.77
CA VAL A 195 -0.98 4.93 9.00
C VAL A 195 -0.35 4.88 10.39
N PRO A 196 -1.10 4.81 11.51
CA PRO A 196 -0.49 4.69 12.82
C PRO A 196 0.31 3.39 13.00
N ALA A 197 -0.08 2.26 12.38
CA ALA A 197 0.71 1.03 12.42
C ALA A 197 2.09 1.20 11.78
N VAL A 198 2.16 1.86 10.62
CA VAL A 198 3.42 2.20 9.94
C VAL A 198 4.25 3.17 10.77
N LEU A 199 3.64 4.21 11.36
CA LEU A 199 4.36 5.19 12.19
C LEU A 199 4.89 4.60 13.50
N LEU A 200 4.15 3.70 14.12
CA LEU A 200 4.61 2.93 15.29
C LEU A 200 5.80 2.05 14.92
N THR A 201 5.73 1.34 13.80
CA THR A 201 6.83 0.51 13.30
C THR A 201 8.07 1.35 12.98
N LEU A 202 7.90 2.47 12.29
CA LEU A 202 8.98 3.39 11.96
C LEU A 202 9.62 3.99 13.21
N ARG A 203 8.83 4.41 14.20
CA ARG A 203 9.33 4.91 15.49
C ARG A 203 10.13 3.86 16.24
N LEU A 204 9.69 2.61 16.20
CA LEU A 204 10.36 1.49 16.87
C LEU A 204 11.73 1.18 16.24
N LEU A 205 11.79 1.11 14.91
CA LEU A 205 13.02 0.74 14.19
C LEU A 205 14.02 1.89 14.10
N ALA A 206 13.53 3.12 13.98
CA ALA A 206 14.33 4.32 13.90
C ALA A 206 14.18 5.14 15.19
N ASP A 207 13.43 6.23 15.14
CA ASP A 207 13.09 7.07 16.28
C ASP A 207 11.80 7.87 16.02
N GLU A 208 11.33 8.56 17.04
CA GLU A 208 10.13 9.39 16.97
C GLU A 208 10.26 10.57 16.00
N THR A 209 11.45 11.16 15.89
CA THR A 209 11.72 12.30 14.99
C THR A 209 11.57 11.91 13.52
N THR A 210 12.10 10.74 13.17
CA THR A 210 12.02 10.12 11.84
C THR A 210 10.57 9.78 11.51
N ALA A 211 9.83 9.20 12.46
CA ALA A 211 8.42 8.89 12.27
C ALA A 211 7.57 10.17 12.10
N ARG A 212 7.79 11.20 12.92
CA ARG A 212 7.14 12.52 12.78
C ARG A 212 7.44 13.18 11.44
N ALA A 213 8.65 12.99 10.91
CA ALA A 213 9.04 13.52 9.61
C ALA A 213 8.26 12.88 8.44
N ALA A 214 7.99 11.57 8.51
CA ALA A 214 7.24 10.84 7.50
C ALA A 214 5.72 10.99 7.63
N ALA A 215 5.21 11.24 8.84
CA ALA A 215 3.78 11.23 9.16
C ALA A 215 2.87 12.02 8.21
N PRO A 216 3.19 13.27 7.78
CA PRO A 216 2.33 13.99 6.84
C PRO A 216 2.20 13.29 5.49
N PHE A 217 3.29 12.67 5.02
CA PHE A 217 3.34 12.04 3.70
C PHE A 217 2.69 10.66 3.71
N VAL A 218 2.90 9.88 4.77
CA VAL A 218 2.22 8.59 4.94
C VAL A 218 0.71 8.79 5.05
N ALA A 219 0.27 9.85 5.74
CA ALA A 219 -1.15 10.13 5.94
C ALA A 219 -1.87 10.70 4.71
N LEU A 220 -1.16 11.43 3.85
CA LEU A 220 -1.74 12.25 2.78
C LEU A 220 -1.20 11.90 1.38
N ALA A 221 -0.83 10.62 1.19
CA ALA A 221 -0.39 10.11 -0.09
C ALA A 221 -1.55 9.98 -1.10
N PRO A 222 -1.27 9.97 -2.42
CA PRO A 222 -2.30 9.75 -3.43
C PRO A 222 -3.00 8.41 -3.31
N SER A 223 -2.38 7.43 -2.64
CA SER A 223 -2.98 6.17 -2.19
C SER A 223 -4.40 6.28 -1.63
N VAL A 224 -4.78 7.43 -1.04
CA VAL A 224 -6.16 7.67 -0.55
C VAL A 224 -7.23 7.51 -1.63
N LEU A 225 -6.89 7.69 -2.91
CA LEU A 225 -7.79 7.51 -4.04
C LEU A 225 -8.39 6.11 -4.09
N TRP A 226 -7.67 5.10 -3.57
CA TRP A 226 -8.12 3.71 -3.52
C TRP A 226 -8.49 3.23 -2.11
N ILE A 227 -8.25 4.04 -1.07
CA ILE A 227 -8.64 3.68 0.31
C ILE A 227 -10.17 3.68 0.48
N ALA A 228 -10.86 4.65 -0.14
CA ALA A 228 -12.31 4.74 -0.04
C ALA A 228 -13.05 3.76 -0.97
N THR A 229 -12.39 3.27 -2.00
CA THR A 229 -13.06 2.64 -3.15
C THR A 229 -12.73 1.16 -3.32
N SER A 230 -11.90 0.56 -2.46
CA SER A 230 -11.48 -0.84 -2.62
C SER A 230 -11.40 -1.64 -1.33
N ALA A 231 -11.61 -2.95 -1.45
CA ALA A 231 -11.34 -3.90 -0.36
C ALA A 231 -9.83 -3.99 -0.04
N ASP A 232 -8.94 -3.58 -0.95
CA ASP A 232 -7.50 -3.51 -0.69
C ASP A 232 -7.13 -2.58 0.47
N ALA A 233 -8.00 -1.62 0.80
CA ALA A 233 -7.86 -0.79 1.99
C ALA A 233 -7.97 -1.59 3.30
N LEU A 234 -8.88 -2.56 3.34
CA LEU A 234 -8.97 -3.53 4.44
C LEU A 234 -7.69 -4.37 4.52
N PHE A 235 -7.17 -4.80 3.38
CA PHE A 235 -5.97 -5.63 3.28
C PHE A 235 -4.74 -4.89 3.78
N LEU A 236 -4.61 -3.62 3.39
CA LEU A 236 -3.61 -2.70 3.90
C LEU A 236 -3.70 -2.58 5.43
N GLY A 237 -4.89 -2.36 5.99
CA GLY A 237 -5.09 -2.28 7.44
C GLY A 237 -4.61 -3.53 8.18
N VAL A 238 -5.12 -4.70 7.79
CA VAL A 238 -4.82 -5.99 8.45
C VAL A 238 -3.33 -6.31 8.35
N SER A 239 -2.74 -6.18 7.14
CA SER A 239 -1.32 -6.48 6.93
C SER A 239 -0.40 -5.50 7.67
N ALA A 240 -0.74 -4.21 7.71
CA ALA A 240 0.06 -3.21 8.40
C ALA A 240 0.11 -3.44 9.91
N TRP A 241 -1.03 -3.78 10.54
CA TRP A 241 -1.07 -4.13 11.96
C TRP A 241 -0.37 -5.46 12.25
N GLY A 242 -0.43 -6.44 11.34
CA GLY A 242 0.34 -7.69 11.45
C GLY A 242 1.85 -7.45 11.50
N VAL A 243 2.39 -6.65 10.57
CA VAL A 243 3.80 -6.26 10.55
C VAL A 243 4.17 -5.43 11.78
N CYS A 244 3.31 -4.48 12.18
CA CYS A 244 3.55 -3.64 13.36
C CYS A 244 3.62 -4.45 14.65
N ALA A 245 2.67 -5.38 14.86
CA ALA A 245 2.65 -6.28 16.00
C ALA A 245 3.90 -7.17 16.03
N LEU A 246 4.32 -7.70 14.87
CA LEU A 246 5.53 -8.52 14.75
C LEU A 246 6.80 -7.72 15.09
N ALA A 247 6.89 -6.47 14.62
CA ALA A 247 8.00 -5.58 14.93
C ALA A 247 8.10 -5.32 16.45
N HIS A 248 6.96 -5.07 17.12
CA HIS A 248 6.92 -4.87 18.58
C HIS A 248 7.17 -6.17 19.36
N ALA A 249 6.73 -7.32 18.86
CA ALA A 249 7.07 -8.60 19.45
C ALA A 249 8.60 -8.81 19.46
N ALA A 250 9.28 -8.44 18.37
CA ALA A 250 10.72 -8.53 18.26
C ALA A 250 11.49 -7.63 19.24
N SER A 251 10.93 -6.50 19.66
CA SER A 251 11.57 -5.61 20.64
C SER A 251 11.34 -6.01 22.10
N ARG A 252 10.50 -7.02 22.38
CA ARG A 252 10.09 -7.39 23.75
C ARG A 252 10.51 -8.79 24.19
N HIS A 253 11.18 -8.91 25.34
CA HIS A 253 11.70 -10.19 25.85
C HIS A 253 10.77 -10.95 26.80
N ASP A 254 9.52 -10.52 26.94
CA ASP A 254 8.56 -11.04 27.91
C ASP A 254 7.36 -11.74 27.24
N ARG A 255 6.44 -12.26 28.08
CA ARG A 255 5.20 -12.90 27.63
C ARG A 255 4.34 -11.98 26.75
N ALA A 256 4.35 -10.68 27.00
CA ALA A 256 3.65 -9.72 26.16
C ALA A 256 4.22 -9.68 24.73
N GLY A 257 5.55 -9.84 24.58
CA GLY A 257 6.18 -10.03 23.27
C GLY A 257 5.71 -11.29 22.55
N ASP A 258 5.61 -12.42 23.26
CA ASP A 258 5.10 -13.67 22.68
C ASP A 258 3.61 -13.56 22.28
N LEU A 259 2.77 -12.89 23.10
CA LEU A 259 1.36 -12.61 22.75
C LEU A 259 1.23 -11.71 21.52
N LEU A 260 2.07 -10.70 21.39
CA LEU A 260 2.13 -9.86 20.19
C LEU A 260 2.56 -10.66 18.96
N ALA A 261 3.49 -11.62 19.11
CA ALA A 261 3.88 -12.51 18.02
C ALA A 261 2.72 -13.42 17.58
N VAL A 262 1.94 -13.96 18.52
CA VAL A 262 0.72 -14.72 18.20
C VAL A 262 -0.28 -13.84 17.47
N GLY A 263 -0.58 -12.64 17.98
CA GLY A 263 -1.48 -11.70 17.32
C GLY A 263 -1.00 -11.30 15.92
N ALA A 264 0.30 -11.09 15.76
CA ALA A 264 0.91 -10.84 14.45
C ALA A 264 0.75 -12.03 13.50
N GLY A 265 0.96 -13.26 13.98
CA GLY A 265 0.77 -14.47 13.20
C GLY A 265 -0.69 -14.69 12.78
N LEU A 266 -1.66 -14.38 13.65
CA LEU A 266 -3.09 -14.43 13.30
C LEU A 266 -3.44 -13.40 12.21
N LEU A 267 -2.98 -12.15 12.36
CA LEU A 267 -3.22 -11.10 11.37
C LEU A 267 -2.55 -11.41 10.03
N LEU A 268 -1.26 -11.78 10.03
CA LEU A 268 -0.52 -12.14 8.82
C LEU A 268 -1.07 -13.43 8.19
N GLY A 269 -1.50 -14.41 8.99
CA GLY A 269 -2.22 -15.58 8.51
C GLY A 269 -3.53 -15.20 7.82
N ALA A 270 -4.31 -14.28 8.41
CA ALA A 270 -5.53 -13.76 7.80
C ALA A 270 -5.24 -13.05 6.46
N THR A 271 -4.12 -12.33 6.33
CA THR A 271 -3.75 -11.70 5.03
C THR A 271 -3.62 -12.70 3.90
N LEU A 272 -3.15 -13.94 4.17
CA LEU A 272 -3.08 -14.99 3.15
C LEU A 272 -4.47 -15.34 2.60
N PHE A 273 -5.53 -15.19 3.40
CA PHE A 273 -6.90 -15.44 2.99
C PHE A 273 -7.64 -14.20 2.47
N LEU A 274 -7.05 -13.01 2.58
CA LEU A 274 -7.58 -11.78 1.98
C LEU A 274 -7.15 -11.64 0.52
N SER A 275 -5.90 -11.96 0.20
CA SER A 275 -5.40 -11.98 -1.18
C SER A 275 -4.13 -12.83 -1.30
N TYR A 276 -4.05 -13.64 -2.36
CA TYR A 276 -2.87 -14.47 -2.64
C TYR A 276 -1.58 -13.65 -2.75
N GLY A 277 -1.66 -12.44 -3.30
CA GLY A 277 -0.52 -11.52 -3.46
C GLY A 277 0.07 -11.03 -2.14
N LEU A 278 -0.71 -11.05 -1.05
CA LEU A 278 -0.24 -10.65 0.29
C LEU A 278 0.74 -11.65 0.91
N THR A 279 0.98 -12.79 0.27
CA THR A 279 2.15 -13.64 0.58
C THR A 279 3.45 -12.82 0.55
N LEU A 280 3.53 -11.80 -0.31
CA LEU A 280 4.69 -10.90 -0.40
C LEU A 280 4.86 -9.97 0.81
N MET A 281 3.85 -9.83 1.68
CA MET A 281 4.00 -9.16 2.99
C MET A 281 4.93 -9.93 3.94
N SER A 282 5.27 -11.19 3.62
CA SER A 282 6.36 -11.90 4.29
C SER A 282 7.70 -11.17 4.20
N VAL A 283 7.97 -10.44 3.10
CA VAL A 283 9.22 -9.68 2.91
C VAL A 283 9.37 -8.58 3.96
N PRO A 284 8.45 -7.60 4.10
CA PRO A 284 8.52 -6.61 5.18
C PRO A 284 8.38 -7.25 6.56
N ALA A 285 7.56 -8.28 6.75
CA ALA A 285 7.42 -8.97 8.04
C ALA A 285 8.75 -9.60 8.53
N VAL A 286 9.47 -10.28 7.65
CA VAL A 286 10.79 -10.86 7.98
C VAL A 286 11.82 -9.74 8.15
N ALA A 287 11.79 -8.69 7.33
CA ALA A 287 12.75 -7.58 7.40
C ALA A 287 12.71 -6.86 8.75
N VAL A 288 11.52 -6.61 9.32
CA VAL A 288 11.40 -5.94 10.64
C VAL A 288 11.94 -6.78 11.80
N VAL A 289 11.93 -8.12 11.66
CA VAL A 289 12.46 -9.04 12.66
C VAL A 289 13.98 -9.22 12.51
N LEU A 290 14.45 -9.45 11.28
CA LEU A 290 15.89 -9.60 10.99
C LEU A 290 16.65 -8.32 11.32
N GLY A 291 16.05 -7.14 11.10
CA GLY A 291 16.63 -5.86 11.51
C GLY A 291 16.87 -5.74 13.02
N GLN A 292 16.13 -6.51 13.83
CA GLN A 292 16.25 -6.58 15.29
C GLN A 292 17.05 -7.82 15.76
N ARG A 293 17.57 -8.63 14.83
CA ARG A 293 18.43 -9.81 15.07
C ARG A 293 17.84 -10.84 16.04
N ARG A 294 16.52 -10.99 16.05
CA ARG A 294 15.84 -11.90 16.98
C ARG A 294 14.76 -12.70 16.29
N VAL A 295 15.02 -13.99 16.03
CA VAL A 295 14.11 -14.86 15.26
C VAL A 295 12.95 -15.44 16.05
N ARG A 296 12.99 -15.40 17.39
CA ARG A 296 11.94 -15.99 18.26
C ARG A 296 10.51 -15.54 17.93
N PRO A 297 10.21 -14.26 17.69
CA PRO A 297 8.87 -13.83 17.29
C PRO A 297 8.36 -14.53 16.02
N LEU A 298 9.22 -14.85 15.06
CA LEU A 298 8.82 -15.62 13.87
C LEU A 298 8.45 -17.05 14.24
N LEU A 299 9.22 -17.67 15.15
CA LEU A 299 8.93 -19.02 15.64
C LEU A 299 7.61 -19.09 16.42
N VAL A 300 7.23 -18.02 17.11
CA VAL A 300 5.95 -17.93 17.85
C VAL A 300 4.79 -17.56 16.92
N ALA A 301 5.01 -16.67 15.95
CA ALA A 301 4.00 -16.27 14.97
C ALA A 301 3.67 -17.38 13.97
N ALA A 302 4.65 -18.22 13.59
CA ALA A 302 4.46 -19.26 12.58
C ALA A 302 3.35 -20.27 12.95
N PRO A 303 3.28 -20.84 14.18
CA PRO A 303 2.15 -21.66 14.59
C PRO A 303 0.79 -20.96 14.48
N ALA A 304 0.72 -19.65 14.76
CA ALA A 304 -0.53 -18.90 14.62
C ALA A 304 -0.94 -18.72 13.16
N VAL A 305 0.02 -18.48 12.25
CA VAL A 305 -0.24 -18.49 10.79
C VAL A 305 -0.76 -19.86 10.35
N LEU A 306 -0.09 -20.93 10.79
CA LEU A 306 -0.48 -22.32 10.49
C LEU A 306 -1.85 -22.66 11.06
N ALA A 307 -2.21 -22.12 12.23
CA ALA A 307 -3.54 -22.31 12.81
C ALA A 307 -4.64 -21.67 11.95
N VAL A 308 -4.40 -20.48 11.37
CA VAL A 308 -5.35 -19.87 10.42
C VAL A 308 -5.48 -20.73 9.16
N ILE A 309 -4.36 -21.18 8.58
CA ILE A 309 -4.37 -22.07 7.41
C ILE A 309 -5.10 -23.38 7.72
N GLY A 310 -4.80 -23.98 8.87
CA GLY A 310 -5.41 -25.22 9.35
C GLY A 310 -6.91 -25.08 9.60
N ALA A 311 -7.38 -23.92 10.09
CA ALA A 311 -8.80 -23.65 10.28
C ALA A 311 -9.57 -23.66 8.95
N PHE A 312 -9.08 -22.95 7.92
CA PHE A 312 -9.70 -22.97 6.59
C PHE A 312 -9.64 -24.37 5.96
N ALA A 313 -8.52 -25.08 6.12
CA ALA A 313 -8.38 -26.45 5.62
C ALA A 313 -9.36 -27.42 6.29
N ALA A 314 -9.57 -27.29 7.61
CA ALA A 314 -10.53 -28.10 8.36
C ALA A 314 -11.99 -27.86 7.93
N GLU A 315 -12.29 -26.63 7.49
CA GLU A 315 -13.59 -26.25 6.91
C GLU A 315 -13.73 -26.61 5.42
N GLY A 316 -12.69 -27.17 4.80
CA GLY A 316 -12.72 -27.71 3.44
C GLY A 316 -12.08 -26.83 2.37
N PHE A 317 -11.41 -25.73 2.73
CA PHE A 317 -10.70 -24.88 1.78
C PHE A 317 -9.18 -25.02 1.93
N TRP A 318 -8.53 -25.67 0.96
CA TRP A 318 -7.07 -25.73 0.88
C TRP A 318 -6.51 -24.56 0.06
N TRP A 319 -5.61 -23.80 0.67
CA TRP A 319 -5.12 -22.53 0.10
C TRP A 319 -4.41 -22.72 -1.25
N LEU A 320 -3.63 -23.80 -1.41
CA LEU A 320 -2.90 -24.05 -2.66
C LEU A 320 -3.84 -24.42 -3.81
N ASP A 321 -4.93 -25.14 -3.55
CA ASP A 321 -5.94 -25.46 -4.57
C ASP A 321 -6.64 -24.17 -5.02
N GLY A 322 -6.98 -23.31 -4.07
CA GLY A 322 -7.49 -21.96 -4.34
C GLY A 322 -6.53 -21.12 -5.19
N LEU A 323 -5.23 -21.14 -4.88
CA LEU A 323 -4.22 -20.42 -5.66
C LEU A 323 -4.11 -20.98 -7.09
N ALA A 324 -4.10 -22.31 -7.23
CA ALA A 324 -3.97 -22.97 -8.52
C ALA A 324 -5.16 -22.62 -9.44
N ILE A 325 -6.38 -22.73 -8.93
CA ILE A 325 -7.60 -22.45 -9.70
C ILE A 325 -7.75 -20.96 -10.03
N ALA A 326 -7.39 -20.06 -9.10
CA ALA A 326 -7.37 -18.62 -9.37
C ALA A 326 -6.32 -18.26 -10.43
N SER A 327 -5.15 -18.89 -10.40
CA SER A 327 -4.09 -18.68 -11.39
C SER A 327 -4.46 -19.20 -12.77
N GLU A 328 -5.20 -20.31 -12.84
CA GLU A 328 -5.78 -20.82 -14.08
C GLU A 328 -6.79 -19.82 -14.66
N ARG A 329 -7.76 -19.39 -13.85
CA ARG A 329 -8.75 -18.38 -14.27
C ARG A 329 -8.11 -17.11 -14.82
N VAL A 330 -7.08 -16.59 -14.14
CA VAL A 330 -6.38 -15.38 -14.60
C VAL A 330 -5.78 -15.64 -15.98
N ARG A 331 -5.11 -16.79 -16.18
CA ARG A 331 -4.46 -17.12 -17.46
C ARG A 331 -5.44 -17.35 -18.61
N GLU A 332 -6.65 -17.82 -18.33
CA GLU A 332 -7.74 -17.96 -19.30
C GLU A 332 -8.43 -16.62 -19.62
N GLY A 333 -8.30 -15.63 -18.73
CA GLY A 333 -8.95 -14.34 -18.86
C GLY A 333 -8.40 -13.51 -20.04
N PRO A 334 -9.26 -12.78 -20.77
CA PRO A 334 -8.84 -11.93 -21.90
C PRO A 334 -7.83 -10.86 -21.46
N ALA A 335 -7.95 -10.36 -20.22
CA ALA A 335 -6.98 -9.44 -19.65
C ALA A 335 -5.56 -10.04 -19.63
N TRP A 336 -5.38 -11.30 -19.24
CA TRP A 336 -4.05 -11.90 -19.24
C TRP A 336 -3.51 -12.13 -20.66
N ILE A 337 -4.36 -12.61 -21.55
CA ILE A 337 -4.03 -12.97 -22.94
C ILE A 337 -3.65 -11.73 -23.75
N ASP A 338 -4.44 -10.66 -23.65
CA ASP A 338 -4.28 -9.46 -24.48
C ASP A 338 -3.15 -8.55 -23.98
N ARG A 339 -2.88 -8.53 -22.67
CA ARG A 339 -1.91 -7.61 -22.05
C ARG A 339 -0.46 -8.00 -22.39
N PRO A 340 0.35 -7.13 -23.03
CA PRO A 340 1.76 -7.44 -23.29
C PRO A 340 2.58 -7.42 -22.00
N THR A 341 3.26 -8.53 -21.66
CA THR A 341 4.05 -8.64 -20.41
C THR A 341 5.11 -7.54 -20.30
N ALA A 342 5.85 -7.25 -21.37
CA ALA A 342 6.90 -6.22 -21.36
C ALA A 342 6.37 -4.83 -21.02
N TYR A 343 5.17 -4.48 -21.51
CA TYR A 343 4.53 -3.21 -21.20
C TYR A 343 4.15 -3.14 -19.71
N PHE A 344 3.52 -4.18 -19.17
CA PHE A 344 3.04 -4.18 -17.79
C PHE A 344 4.15 -4.27 -16.73
N LEU A 345 5.34 -4.78 -17.07
CA LEU A 345 6.52 -4.65 -16.20
C LEU A 345 6.88 -3.19 -15.91
N VAL A 346 6.67 -2.30 -16.88
CA VAL A 346 6.95 -0.86 -16.75
C VAL A 346 5.72 -0.10 -16.25
N ALA A 347 4.53 -0.40 -16.81
CA ALA A 347 3.29 0.29 -16.46
C ALA A 347 2.93 0.11 -14.98
N ASN A 348 3.14 -1.08 -14.41
CA ASN A 348 2.92 -1.33 -12.98
C ASN A 348 3.79 -0.41 -12.09
N LEU A 349 5.06 -0.23 -12.43
CA LEU A 349 5.96 0.65 -11.69
C LEU A 349 5.63 2.14 -11.90
N ALA A 350 5.16 2.50 -13.09
CA ALA A 350 4.68 3.85 -13.38
C ALA A 350 3.40 4.17 -12.59
N ALA A 351 2.45 3.24 -12.54
CA ALA A 351 1.23 3.33 -11.74
C ALA A 351 1.56 3.46 -10.25
N LEU A 352 2.45 2.60 -9.73
CA LEU A 352 2.96 2.70 -8.36
C LEU A 352 3.55 4.09 -8.08
N ALA A 353 4.38 4.63 -8.97
CA ALA A 353 5.01 5.93 -8.79
C ALA A 353 3.97 7.07 -8.69
N ILE A 354 2.87 6.97 -9.42
CA ILE A 354 1.73 7.90 -9.31
C ILE A 354 1.02 7.68 -7.96
N ALA A 355 0.75 6.43 -7.59
CA ALA A 355 0.02 6.08 -6.37
C ALA A 355 0.76 6.49 -5.08
N VAL A 356 2.07 6.26 -4.98
CA VAL A 356 2.88 6.75 -3.83
C VAL A 356 3.17 8.26 -3.91
N GLY A 357 3.19 8.81 -5.12
CA GLY A 357 3.34 10.22 -5.40
C GLY A 357 4.77 10.77 -5.31
N PRO A 358 4.93 12.09 -5.60
CA PRO A 358 6.22 12.73 -5.84
C PRO A 358 7.14 12.75 -4.61
N ALA A 359 6.55 12.86 -3.41
CA ALA A 359 7.32 12.88 -2.17
C ALA A 359 7.99 11.53 -1.89
N ALA A 360 7.32 10.41 -2.19
CA ALA A 360 7.89 9.07 -2.00
C ALA A 360 9.08 8.85 -2.95
N VAL A 361 8.94 9.22 -4.23
CA VAL A 361 10.04 9.16 -5.22
C VAL A 361 11.25 9.96 -4.75
N ALA A 362 11.01 11.20 -4.30
CA ALA A 362 12.04 12.06 -3.75
C ALA A 362 12.68 11.50 -2.47
N GLY A 363 11.88 10.89 -1.60
CA GLY A 363 12.30 10.24 -0.37
C GLY A 363 13.19 9.03 -0.65
N LEU A 364 12.77 8.13 -1.54
CA LEU A 364 13.55 6.96 -1.98
C LEU A 364 14.88 7.38 -2.60
N ALA A 365 14.89 8.39 -3.47
CA ALA A 365 16.12 8.93 -4.05
C ALA A 365 17.07 9.52 -3.00
N SER A 366 16.52 10.23 -2.00
CA SER A 366 17.28 10.83 -0.90
C SER A 366 17.87 9.75 0.03
N ALA A 367 17.07 8.76 0.40
CA ALA A 367 17.47 7.62 1.23
C ALA A 367 18.56 6.78 0.54
N GLY A 368 18.37 6.41 -0.73
CA GLY A 368 19.34 5.63 -1.48
C GLY A 368 20.66 6.37 -1.74
N ALA A 369 20.63 7.71 -1.82
CA ALA A 369 21.86 8.51 -1.87
C ALA A 369 22.61 8.49 -0.53
N GLY A 370 21.90 8.56 0.60
CA GLY A 370 22.48 8.44 1.94
C GLY A 370 23.15 7.10 2.18
N VAL A 371 22.50 6.00 1.76
CA VAL A 371 23.06 4.64 1.83
C VAL A 371 24.32 4.51 0.97
N ARG A 372 24.27 4.93 -0.31
CA ARG A 372 25.43 4.84 -1.22
C ARG A 372 26.62 5.69 -0.75
N ALA A 373 26.36 6.90 -0.26
CA ALA A 373 27.40 7.76 0.30
C ALA A 373 28.08 7.11 1.52
N SER A 374 27.30 6.41 2.34
CA SER A 374 27.83 5.73 3.53
C SER A 374 28.57 4.43 3.19
N ALA A 375 28.10 3.67 2.19
CA ALA A 375 28.78 2.46 1.69
C ALA A 375 30.11 2.80 0.98
N GLY A 376 30.14 3.85 0.16
CA GLY A 376 31.37 4.33 -0.48
C GLY A 376 32.40 4.84 0.53
N ALA A 377 31.96 5.46 1.63
CA ALA A 377 32.84 5.85 2.73
C ALA A 377 33.32 4.67 3.58
N ALA A 378 32.59 3.54 3.62
CA ALA A 378 32.96 2.34 4.35
C ALA A 378 33.93 1.42 3.60
N GLY A 379 33.92 1.46 2.25
CA GLY A 379 34.88 0.73 1.41
C GLY A 379 36.28 1.35 1.37
N LEU A 380 36.42 2.62 1.77
CA LEU A 380 37.69 3.24 2.10
C LEU A 380 38.05 2.81 3.53
N ALA A 381 39.19 2.15 3.72
CA ALA A 381 39.60 1.42 4.93
C ALA A 381 39.56 2.19 6.28
N SER A 382 39.22 3.48 6.27
CA SER A 382 38.93 4.31 7.43
C SER A 382 37.45 4.72 7.46
N ALA A 383 36.54 3.79 7.74
CA ALA A 383 35.16 4.14 8.04
C ALA A 383 35.12 4.95 9.34
N GLY A 384 35.23 6.28 9.24
CA GLY A 384 35.12 7.19 10.38
C GLY A 384 33.78 7.01 11.09
N ALA A 385 33.73 7.33 12.39
CA ALA A 385 32.56 7.16 13.24
C ALA A 385 31.24 7.64 12.58
N GLY A 386 31.29 8.75 11.82
CA GLY A 386 30.12 9.30 11.12
C GLY A 386 29.55 8.45 9.97
N ALA A 387 30.33 7.58 9.31
CA ALA A 387 29.78 6.67 8.28
C ALA A 387 29.02 5.50 8.92
N ARG A 388 29.57 4.95 10.01
CA ARG A 388 28.91 3.91 10.83
C ARG A 388 27.66 4.46 11.52
N GLU A 389 27.71 5.68 12.03
CA GLU A 389 26.56 6.36 12.63
C GLU A 389 25.45 6.64 11.62
N ARG A 390 25.76 6.95 10.36
CA ARG A 390 24.74 7.11 9.31
C ARG A 390 24.10 5.79 8.87
N LEU A 391 24.88 4.71 8.78
CA LEU A 391 24.39 3.37 8.42
C LEU A 391 23.57 2.72 9.54
N HIS A 392 24.02 2.86 10.79
CA HIS A 392 23.38 2.25 11.96
C HIS A 392 22.47 3.21 12.73
N GLY A 393 22.42 4.46 12.33
CA GLY A 393 21.54 5.49 12.91
C GLY A 393 20.08 5.35 12.47
N PRO A 394 19.21 6.22 12.99
CA PRO A 394 17.76 6.12 12.80
C PRO A 394 17.35 6.07 11.33
N LEU A 395 17.92 6.96 10.49
CA LEU A 395 17.62 6.99 9.06
C LEU A 395 18.08 5.72 8.34
N GLY A 396 19.25 5.16 8.69
CA GLY A 396 19.74 3.91 8.09
C GLY A 396 18.82 2.73 8.38
N ARG A 397 18.31 2.62 9.61
CA ARG A 397 17.33 1.59 10.00
C ARG A 397 15.97 1.82 9.34
N ALA A 398 15.55 3.07 9.18
CA ALA A 398 14.31 3.41 8.49
C ALA A 398 14.29 2.92 7.03
N VAL A 399 15.44 2.83 6.34
CA VAL A 399 15.52 2.35 4.94
C VAL A 399 15.13 0.88 4.77
N VAL A 400 15.12 0.08 5.84
CA VAL A 400 14.70 -1.33 5.78
C VAL A 400 13.25 -1.46 5.32
N LEU A 401 12.35 -0.60 5.82
CA LEU A 401 10.92 -0.63 5.47
C LEU A 401 10.65 -0.35 3.98
N PRO A 402 11.09 0.78 3.39
CA PRO A 402 10.85 1.06 1.99
C PRO A 402 11.65 0.13 1.07
N ALA A 403 12.81 -0.37 1.49
CA ALA A 403 13.56 -1.35 0.70
C ALA A 403 12.82 -2.69 0.63
N ALA A 404 12.31 -3.20 1.76
CA ALA A 404 11.55 -4.43 1.81
C ALA A 404 10.26 -4.35 0.98
N ALA A 405 9.55 -3.21 1.06
CA ALA A 405 8.37 -2.97 0.26
C ALA A 405 8.69 -2.90 -1.25
N LEU A 406 9.79 -2.23 -1.63
CA LEU A 406 10.22 -2.18 -3.03
C LEU A 406 10.59 -3.56 -3.55
N VAL A 407 11.29 -4.39 -2.76
CA VAL A 407 11.60 -5.77 -3.11
C VAL A 407 10.32 -6.59 -3.31
N ALA A 408 9.35 -6.47 -2.40
CA ALA A 408 8.05 -7.14 -2.54
C ALA A 408 7.35 -6.77 -3.85
N VAL A 409 7.31 -5.48 -4.19
CA VAL A 409 6.72 -4.99 -5.45
C VAL A 409 7.49 -5.51 -6.67
N LEU A 410 8.82 -5.49 -6.64
CA LEU A 410 9.65 -6.00 -7.75
C LEU A 410 9.46 -7.51 -7.94
N LEU A 411 9.31 -8.28 -6.86
CA LEU A 411 8.96 -9.70 -6.93
C LEU A 411 7.56 -9.92 -7.51
N ALA A 412 6.58 -9.07 -7.17
CA ALA A 412 5.25 -9.10 -7.77
C ALA A 412 5.31 -8.88 -9.29
N CYS A 413 6.07 -7.88 -9.74
CA CYS A 413 6.27 -7.61 -11.16
C CYS A 413 7.02 -8.75 -11.87
N ALA A 414 8.13 -9.23 -11.28
CA ALA A 414 8.97 -10.26 -11.90
C ALA A 414 8.29 -11.63 -12.00
N SER A 415 7.45 -11.97 -11.02
CA SER A 415 6.63 -13.19 -11.05
C SER A 415 5.44 -13.09 -12.01
N ASN A 416 5.18 -11.90 -12.56
CA ASN A 416 4.01 -11.60 -13.40
C ASN A 416 2.67 -11.78 -12.67
N LEU A 417 2.67 -11.96 -11.33
CA LEU A 417 1.47 -12.11 -10.52
C LEU A 417 0.63 -10.83 -10.50
N SER A 418 1.23 -9.68 -10.76
CA SER A 418 0.55 -8.38 -10.81
C SER A 418 0.32 -7.87 -12.25
N LYS A 419 0.35 -8.74 -13.27
CA LYS A 419 0.27 -8.32 -14.68
C LYS A 419 -1.04 -7.58 -14.99
N GLY A 420 -0.95 -6.25 -15.07
CA GLY A 420 -2.10 -5.38 -15.32
C GLY A 420 -3.11 -5.28 -14.19
N GLU A 421 -2.76 -5.83 -13.03
CA GLU A 421 -3.37 -5.46 -11.76
C GLU A 421 -2.57 -4.24 -11.28
N VAL A 422 -3.04 -3.05 -11.66
CA VAL A 422 -2.33 -1.78 -11.45
C VAL A 422 -2.93 -1.00 -10.26
N GLU A 423 -2.16 -0.04 -9.73
CA GLU A 423 -2.48 0.81 -8.55
C GLU A 423 -2.83 0.06 -7.25
N ARG A 424 -4.11 -0.30 -7.05
CA ARG A 424 -4.68 -0.62 -5.73
C ARG A 424 -4.11 -1.87 -5.07
N ILE A 425 -3.65 -2.83 -5.87
CA ILE A 425 -2.99 -4.06 -5.42
C ILE A 425 -1.71 -3.74 -4.64
N TYR A 426 -1.07 -2.61 -4.96
CA TYR A 426 0.16 -2.20 -4.29
C TYR A 426 -0.10 -1.45 -2.99
N LEU A 427 -1.34 -1.06 -2.70
CA LEU A 427 -1.73 -0.29 -1.52
C LEU A 427 -1.13 -0.82 -0.20
N PRO A 428 -1.11 -2.16 0.08
CA PRO A 428 -0.46 -2.74 1.26
C PRO A 428 1.06 -2.48 1.36
N PHE A 429 1.73 -2.23 0.23
CA PHE A 429 3.17 -1.97 0.13
C PHE A 429 3.49 -0.47 0.07
N GLU A 430 2.58 0.36 -0.46
CA GLU A 430 2.78 1.79 -0.70
C GLU A 430 3.12 2.58 0.57
N LEU A 431 2.41 2.36 1.67
CA LEU A 431 2.67 3.09 2.93
C LEU A 431 4.07 2.84 3.48
N TRP A 432 4.62 1.65 3.25
CA TRP A 432 5.99 1.33 3.65
C TRP A 432 7.01 2.05 2.78
N LEU A 433 6.76 2.22 1.48
CA LEU A 433 7.60 3.06 0.60
C LEU A 433 7.62 4.52 1.06
N LEU A 434 6.49 5.04 1.52
CA LEU A 434 6.34 6.41 2.01
C LEU A 434 7.17 6.72 3.25
N THR A 435 7.61 5.72 4.01
CA THR A 435 8.54 5.94 5.14
C THR A 435 9.88 6.54 4.69
N ALA A 436 10.29 6.36 3.41
CA ALA A 436 11.47 6.99 2.83
C ALA A 436 11.40 8.53 2.83
N THR A 437 10.20 9.11 2.94
CA THR A 437 10.02 10.57 3.02
C THR A 437 10.64 11.20 4.27
N ALA A 438 10.96 10.40 5.30
CA ALA A 438 11.73 10.88 6.45
C ALA A 438 13.11 11.44 6.06
N ALA A 439 13.68 10.93 4.95
CA ALA A 439 14.96 11.40 4.40
C ALA A 439 14.85 12.74 3.63
N LEU A 440 13.64 13.31 3.48
CA LEU A 440 13.46 14.58 2.80
C LEU A 440 14.02 15.76 3.64
N PRO A 441 14.69 16.74 3.01
CA PRO A 441 15.19 17.93 3.68
C PRO A 441 14.08 18.72 4.40
N PRO A 442 14.25 19.08 5.68
CA PRO A 442 13.21 19.76 6.46
C PRO A 442 12.63 21.02 5.81
N ASP A 443 13.47 21.83 5.15
CA ASP A 443 13.09 23.09 4.48
C ASP A 443 12.23 22.88 3.23
N ARG A 444 12.16 21.64 2.70
CA ARG A 444 11.42 21.29 1.49
C ARG A 444 10.20 20.44 1.73
N ARG A 445 10.01 19.90 2.93
CA ARG A 445 8.89 18.98 3.24
C ARG A 445 7.52 19.59 2.87
N ARG A 446 7.30 20.87 3.16
CA ARG A 446 6.05 21.56 2.79
C ARG A 446 5.79 21.58 1.28
N ARG A 447 6.83 21.76 0.47
CA ARG A 447 6.71 21.78 -1.00
C ARG A 447 6.41 20.39 -1.55
N TRP A 448 7.06 19.36 -1.00
CA TRP A 448 6.80 17.98 -1.36
C TRP A 448 5.39 17.54 -0.98
N LEU A 449 4.90 17.99 0.19
CA LEU A 449 3.53 17.70 0.63
C LEU A 449 2.51 18.38 -0.30
N ALA A 450 2.75 19.64 -0.67
CA ALA A 450 1.92 20.34 -1.64
C ALA A 450 1.90 19.64 -3.00
N ALA A 451 3.06 19.17 -3.50
CA ALA A 451 3.13 18.40 -4.74
C ALA A 451 2.34 17.07 -4.66
N GLN A 452 2.36 16.41 -3.51
CA GLN A 452 1.66 15.15 -3.29
C GLN A 452 0.13 15.33 -3.29
N LEU A 453 -0.35 16.35 -2.57
CA LEU A 453 -1.76 16.71 -2.54
C LEU A 453 -2.25 17.22 -3.91
N ALA A 454 -1.42 18.01 -4.61
CA ALA A 454 -1.72 18.48 -5.95
C ALA A 454 -1.84 17.31 -6.96
N LEU A 455 -0.95 16.31 -6.88
CA LEU A 455 -1.08 15.12 -7.72
C LEU A 455 -2.37 14.34 -7.40
N THR A 456 -2.71 14.20 -6.12
CA THR A 456 -3.96 13.52 -5.70
C THR A 456 -5.18 14.20 -6.31
N LEU A 457 -5.28 15.53 -6.17
CA LEU A 457 -6.36 16.31 -6.76
C LEU A 457 -6.35 16.30 -8.29
N LEU A 458 -5.16 16.35 -8.91
CA LEU A 458 -5.04 16.27 -10.37
C LEU A 458 -5.61 14.95 -10.88
N VAL A 459 -5.26 13.82 -10.26
CA VAL A 459 -5.78 12.51 -10.63
C VAL A 459 -7.29 12.47 -10.43
N GLN A 460 -7.78 12.85 -9.26
CA GLN A 460 -9.22 12.83 -8.94
C GLN A 460 -10.06 13.68 -9.89
N LEU A 461 -9.56 14.87 -10.27
CA LEU A 461 -10.31 15.83 -11.07
C LEU A 461 -10.15 15.64 -12.58
N THR A 462 -9.21 14.80 -13.03
CA THR A 462 -9.00 14.54 -14.47
C THR A 462 -9.37 13.12 -14.88
N LEU A 463 -9.43 12.18 -13.94
CA LEU A 463 -9.75 10.78 -14.20
C LEU A 463 -11.01 10.32 -13.46
N GLU A 464 -11.84 9.57 -14.16
CA GLU A 464 -12.83 8.70 -13.55
C GLU A 464 -12.19 7.35 -13.31
N LEU A 465 -11.72 7.11 -12.08
CA LEU A 465 -11.16 5.82 -11.69
C LEU A 465 -12.26 4.75 -11.73
N LYS A 466 -11.90 3.56 -12.19
CA LYS A 466 -12.86 2.47 -12.40
C LYS A 466 -13.26 1.73 -11.12
N TRP A 467 -12.51 2.00 -10.06
CA TRP A 467 -12.69 1.45 -8.73
C TRP A 467 -13.53 2.43 -7.96
#